data_AF-A0A9P8Y1G2-F1
#
_entry.id   AF-A0A9P8Y1G2-F1
#
_cell.length_a   1.000
_cell.length_b   1.000
_cell.length_c   1.000
_cell.angle_alpha   90.00
_cell.angle_beta   90.00
_cell.angle_gamma   90.00
#
_symmetry.space_group_name_H-M   'P 1'
#
loop_
_entity.id
_entity.type
_entity.pdbx_description
1 polymer ?
#
loop_
_entity_poly.entity_id
_entity_poly.type
_entity_poly.pdbx_seq_one_letter_code
_entity_poly.pdbx_strand_id
1 'polypeptide(L)'
;MHVAMGPCDGARRHIVQQLADAGVLGPDLVFSHGASFTDGELAAIRASGAGIVGTPDTELQMGMGFPVVFRARDAGCNACLGIDITSNQGNDFVAQMRLAIQVQRALQNEHGGGLPTVVARKTAEVLHMGTLGGARVLQLDHLVGTLEVGKKADLALVACDDLETLPVTDPVGAVVFHTSPAHIDTVIVDGVVRKSGGKLVADTSKLRDDISRRGAELNALAATCDLTEARVRWLKLLRGEPL
;
A
#
# COMPACT_ATOMS: atom_id res chain seq x y z
N MET A 1 -8.56 -2.88 9.59
CA MET A 1 -7.84 -3.07 10.87
C MET A 1 -6.36 -2.83 10.65
N HIS A 2 -5.72 -2.04 11.50
CA HIS A 2 -4.32 -1.64 11.37
C HIS A 2 -3.43 -2.62 12.16
N VAL A 3 -2.48 -3.31 11.51
CA VAL A 3 -1.61 -4.35 12.10
C VAL A 3 -0.13 -4.03 11.81
N ALA A 4 0.39 -3.00 12.47
CA ALA A 4 1.60 -2.28 12.07
C ALA A 4 2.83 -2.46 12.99
N MET A 5 2.75 -3.30 14.02
CA MET A 5 3.84 -3.44 15.00
C MET A 5 4.86 -4.51 14.61
N GLY A 6 4.76 -5.08 13.41
CA GLY A 6 5.73 -6.04 12.89
C GLY A 6 5.91 -7.24 13.84
N PRO A 7 7.13 -7.66 14.17
CA PRO A 7 7.38 -8.80 15.07
C PRO A 7 6.67 -8.69 16.43
N CYS A 8 6.38 -7.48 16.92
CA CYS A 8 5.66 -7.27 18.17
C CYS A 8 4.17 -7.68 18.08
N ASP A 9 3.56 -7.62 16.89
CA ASP A 9 2.20 -8.15 16.67
C ASP A 9 2.19 -9.68 16.74
N GLY A 10 3.16 -10.32 16.08
CA GLY A 10 3.28 -11.78 16.02
C GLY A 10 3.66 -12.43 17.36
N ALA A 11 4.35 -11.71 18.24
CA ALA A 11 4.78 -12.26 19.54
C ALA A 11 3.75 -12.12 20.66
N ARG A 12 2.74 -11.24 20.54
CA ARG A 12 1.88 -10.86 21.68
C ARG A 12 0.39 -10.67 21.37
N ARG A 13 -0.01 -10.48 20.11
CA ARG A 13 -1.39 -10.04 19.80
C ARG A 13 -2.19 -10.98 18.93
N HIS A 14 -1.60 -11.72 17.99
CA HIS A 14 -2.30 -12.69 17.10
C HIS A 14 -3.71 -12.24 16.71
N ILE A 15 -3.85 -10.97 16.31
CA ILE A 15 -5.14 -10.29 16.29
C ILE A 15 -6.12 -10.95 15.33
N VAL A 16 -5.60 -11.52 14.24
CA VAL A 16 -6.40 -12.24 13.25
C VAL A 16 -6.96 -13.52 13.87
N GLN A 17 -6.15 -14.27 14.63
CA GLN A 17 -6.63 -15.47 15.32
C GLN A 17 -7.67 -15.12 16.39
N GLN A 18 -7.46 -14.03 17.13
CA GLN A 18 -8.45 -13.56 18.13
C GLN A 18 -9.80 -13.22 17.48
N LEU A 19 -9.80 -12.56 16.33
CA LEU A 19 -11.03 -12.28 15.57
C LEU A 19 -11.66 -13.56 15.01
N ALA A 20 -10.85 -14.52 14.57
CA ALA A 20 -11.32 -15.83 14.10
C ALA A 20 -11.99 -16.63 15.24
N ASP A 21 -11.34 -16.71 16.41
CA ASP A 21 -11.84 -17.41 17.60
C ASP A 21 -13.12 -16.76 18.13
N ALA A 22 -13.24 -15.43 18.02
CA ALA A 22 -14.44 -14.69 18.36
C ALA A 22 -15.55 -14.79 17.29
N GLY A 23 -15.30 -15.42 16.14
CA GLY A 23 -16.28 -15.59 15.06
C GLY A 23 -16.64 -14.31 14.33
N VAL A 24 -15.79 -13.28 14.35
CA VAL A 24 -16.04 -11.96 13.76
C VAL A 24 -15.16 -11.67 12.53
N LEU A 25 -14.41 -12.66 12.05
CA LEU A 25 -13.61 -12.54 10.84
C LEU A 25 -14.49 -12.70 9.61
N GLY A 26 -14.63 -11.64 8.80
CA GLY A 26 -15.51 -11.62 7.62
C GLY A 26 -14.88 -10.94 6.40
N PRO A 27 -15.52 -11.05 5.22
CA PRO A 27 -15.00 -10.50 3.97
C PRO A 27 -15.07 -8.97 3.89
N ASP A 28 -15.77 -8.33 4.84
CA ASP A 28 -15.86 -6.89 5.05
C ASP A 28 -14.66 -6.32 5.81
N LEU A 29 -13.79 -7.18 6.35
CA LEU A 29 -12.56 -6.76 7.01
C LEU A 29 -11.40 -6.65 6.02
N VAL A 30 -10.65 -5.55 6.15
CA VAL A 30 -9.40 -5.32 5.44
C VAL A 30 -8.30 -5.07 6.46
N PHE A 31 -7.25 -5.89 6.44
CA PHE A 31 -6.07 -5.74 7.28
C PHE A 31 -5.01 -4.90 6.55
N SER A 32 -4.56 -3.82 7.18
CA SER A 32 -3.42 -3.04 6.71
C SER A 32 -2.15 -3.60 7.32
N HIS A 33 -1.11 -3.71 6.49
CA HIS A 33 0.21 -4.23 6.79
C HIS A 33 0.22 -5.76 7.02
N GLY A 34 0.61 -6.23 8.21
CA GLY A 34 0.60 -7.66 8.55
C GLY A 34 1.89 -8.41 8.21
N ALA A 35 3.04 -7.72 8.19
CA ALA A 35 4.36 -8.33 7.98
C ALA A 35 4.64 -9.57 8.85
N SER A 36 4.03 -9.63 10.05
CA SER A 36 4.20 -10.70 11.03
C SER A 36 3.09 -11.74 11.06
N PHE A 37 2.12 -11.70 10.13
CA PHE A 37 1.07 -12.72 10.09
C PHE A 37 1.67 -14.12 10.01
N THR A 38 1.16 -15.02 10.84
CA THR A 38 1.52 -16.44 10.79
C THR A 38 0.81 -17.13 9.62
N ASP A 39 1.26 -18.32 9.25
CA ASP A 39 0.57 -19.11 8.20
C ASP A 39 -0.87 -19.47 8.61
N GLY A 40 -1.11 -19.68 9.91
CA GLY A 40 -2.45 -19.90 10.46
C GLY A 40 -3.35 -18.66 10.30
N GLU A 41 -2.83 -17.47 10.55
CA GLU A 41 -3.57 -16.22 10.35
C GLU A 41 -3.85 -15.94 8.87
N LEU A 42 -2.89 -16.21 7.97
CA LEU A 42 -3.14 -16.13 6.53
C LEU A 42 -4.20 -17.14 6.08
N ALA A 43 -4.19 -18.35 6.63
CA ALA A 43 -5.21 -19.35 6.35
C ALA A 43 -6.60 -18.91 6.83
N ALA A 44 -6.69 -18.30 8.03
CA ALA A 44 -7.93 -17.75 8.56
C ALA A 44 -8.47 -16.59 7.70
N ILE A 45 -7.60 -15.65 7.29
CA ILE A 45 -7.94 -14.54 6.38
C ILE A 45 -8.46 -15.07 5.04
N ARG A 46 -7.77 -16.06 4.46
CA ARG A 46 -8.23 -16.70 3.23
C ARG A 46 -9.60 -17.35 3.41
N ALA A 47 -9.81 -18.08 4.51
CA ALA A 47 -11.07 -18.79 4.75
C ALA A 47 -12.25 -17.83 4.97
N SER A 48 -12.03 -16.67 5.59
CA SER A 48 -13.08 -15.65 5.78
C SER A 48 -13.34 -14.79 4.56
N GLY A 49 -12.41 -14.75 3.61
CA GLY A 49 -12.45 -13.84 2.46
C GLY A 49 -12.02 -12.41 2.78
N ALA A 50 -11.47 -12.16 3.98
CA ALA A 50 -10.95 -10.85 4.36
C ALA A 50 -9.80 -10.39 3.43
N GLY A 51 -9.65 -9.08 3.31
CA GLY A 51 -8.62 -8.45 2.49
C GLY A 51 -7.34 -8.13 3.26
N ILE A 52 -6.22 -8.07 2.54
CA ILE A 52 -4.94 -7.56 3.04
C ILE A 52 -4.46 -6.42 2.12
N VAL A 53 -4.02 -5.32 2.73
CA VAL A 53 -3.39 -4.19 2.02
C VAL A 53 -1.98 -4.04 2.57
N GLY A 54 -0.97 -4.32 1.74
CA GLY A 54 0.40 -3.96 2.07
C GLY A 54 0.69 -2.53 1.68
N THR A 55 1.58 -1.89 2.41
CA THR A 55 1.94 -0.47 2.22
C THR A 55 3.47 -0.37 2.24
N PRO A 56 4.14 -0.86 1.18
CA PRO A 56 5.57 -1.11 1.19
C PRO A 56 6.43 0.06 1.67
N ASP A 57 6.12 1.28 1.25
CA ASP A 57 6.89 2.46 1.66
C ASP A 57 6.83 2.66 3.19
N THR A 58 5.63 2.68 3.78
CA THR A 58 5.44 2.78 5.24
C THR A 58 6.10 1.62 5.97
N GLU A 59 5.85 0.38 5.53
CA GLU A 59 6.29 -0.81 6.25
C GLU A 59 7.82 -0.89 6.35
N LEU A 60 8.49 -0.54 5.25
CA LEU A 60 9.96 -0.49 5.20
C LEU A 60 10.49 0.73 5.96
N GLN A 61 9.91 1.92 5.73
CA GLN A 61 10.39 3.18 6.32
C GLN A 61 10.23 3.21 7.85
N MET A 62 9.15 2.63 8.37
CA MET A 62 8.83 2.65 9.81
C MET A 62 9.30 1.40 10.56
N GLY A 63 10.02 0.49 9.89
CA GLY A 63 10.58 -0.71 10.52
C GLY A 63 9.52 -1.74 10.94
N MET A 64 8.40 -1.82 10.22
CA MET A 64 7.30 -2.75 10.49
C MET A 64 7.61 -4.17 9.97
N GLY A 65 8.63 -4.32 9.14
CA GLY A 65 9.03 -5.59 8.53
C GLY A 65 8.83 -5.60 7.02
N PHE A 66 8.97 -6.78 6.41
CA PHE A 66 8.81 -6.93 4.97
C PHE A 66 7.32 -7.05 4.59
N PRO A 67 6.87 -6.35 3.52
CA PRO A 67 5.47 -6.39 3.10
C PRO A 67 4.97 -7.82 2.82
N VAL A 68 3.86 -8.21 3.46
CA VAL A 68 3.34 -9.59 3.41
C VAL A 68 2.67 -9.94 2.07
N VAL A 69 2.43 -8.96 1.20
CA VAL A 69 1.51 -9.05 0.05
C VAL A 69 1.76 -10.23 -0.89
N PHE A 70 3.02 -10.53 -1.24
CA PHE A 70 3.31 -11.68 -2.09
C PHE A 70 3.10 -13.01 -1.38
N ARG A 71 3.57 -13.13 -0.13
CA ARG A 71 3.34 -14.32 0.71
C ARG A 71 1.85 -14.57 0.93
N ALA A 72 1.08 -13.51 1.18
CA ALA A 72 -0.37 -13.59 1.31
C ALA A 72 -1.04 -14.08 0.03
N ARG A 73 -0.62 -13.59 -1.15
CA ARG A 73 -1.14 -14.05 -2.45
C ARG A 73 -0.78 -15.50 -2.75
N ASP A 74 0.44 -15.91 -2.44
CA ASP A 74 0.87 -17.31 -2.57
C ASP A 74 0.05 -18.23 -1.67
N ALA A 75 -0.34 -17.75 -0.48
CA ALA A 75 -1.27 -18.43 0.42
C ALA A 75 -2.74 -18.38 -0.02
N GLY A 76 -3.06 -17.72 -1.14
CA GLY A 76 -4.41 -17.62 -1.70
C GLY A 76 -5.30 -16.54 -1.06
N CYS A 77 -4.72 -15.57 -0.35
CA CYS A 77 -5.46 -14.44 0.22
C CYS A 77 -5.75 -13.36 -0.84
N ASN A 78 -6.83 -12.61 -0.63
CA ASN A 78 -7.07 -11.36 -1.35
C ASN A 78 -6.10 -10.29 -0.81
N ALA A 79 -5.00 -10.04 -1.52
CA ALA A 79 -4.05 -9.00 -1.14
C ALA A 79 -3.77 -7.99 -2.27
N CYS A 80 -3.66 -6.73 -1.88
CA CYS A 80 -3.42 -5.58 -2.74
C CYS A 80 -2.39 -4.61 -2.13
N LEU A 81 -2.13 -3.49 -2.82
CA LEU A 81 -1.22 -2.44 -2.38
C LEU A 81 -1.98 -1.17 -1.97
N GLY A 82 -1.39 -0.42 -1.05
CA GLY A 82 -1.87 0.89 -0.60
C GLY A 82 -0.70 1.83 -0.25
N ILE A 83 -1.00 3.11 -0.06
CA ILE A 83 -0.01 4.13 0.38
C ILE A 83 0.07 4.21 1.91
N ASP A 84 -1.00 3.85 2.63
CA ASP A 84 -1.24 4.20 4.03
C ASP A 84 -1.54 5.69 4.23
N ILE A 85 -0.57 6.48 4.72
CA ILE A 85 -0.74 7.89 5.09
C ILE A 85 0.26 8.78 4.35
N THR A 86 -0.19 9.95 3.90
CA THR A 86 0.64 10.92 3.16
C THR A 86 1.20 12.04 4.05
N SER A 87 1.05 11.92 5.37
CA SER A 87 1.61 12.88 6.34
C SER A 87 3.09 12.60 6.63
N ASN A 88 3.55 11.37 6.41
CA ASN A 88 4.94 10.95 6.62
C ASN A 88 5.53 10.20 5.42
N GLN A 89 4.70 9.71 4.49
CA GLN A 89 5.13 9.00 3.29
C GLN A 89 4.83 9.78 2.01
N GLY A 90 5.53 9.42 0.93
CA GLY A 90 5.27 10.00 -0.39
C GLY A 90 3.90 9.60 -0.93
N ASN A 91 3.19 10.56 -1.52
CA ASN A 91 1.94 10.27 -2.26
C ASN A 91 2.24 9.71 -3.65
N ASP A 92 2.92 8.56 -3.69
CA ASP A 92 3.38 7.89 -4.90
C ASP A 92 2.99 6.40 -4.88
N PHE A 93 1.94 6.07 -5.63
CA PHE A 93 1.48 4.68 -5.77
C PHE A 93 2.40 3.83 -6.64
N VAL A 94 3.11 4.43 -7.60
CA VAL A 94 4.10 3.73 -8.45
C VAL A 94 5.27 3.25 -7.58
N ALA A 95 5.70 4.07 -6.63
CA ALA A 95 6.70 3.66 -5.65
C ALA A 95 6.26 2.44 -4.83
N GLN A 96 4.98 2.34 -4.42
CA GLN A 96 4.47 1.15 -3.72
C GLN A 96 4.64 -0.12 -4.56
N MET A 97 4.27 -0.07 -5.84
CA MET A 97 4.44 -1.20 -6.77
C MET A 97 5.91 -1.59 -6.93
N ARG A 98 6.78 -0.60 -7.12
CA ARG A 98 8.23 -0.80 -7.29
C ARG A 98 8.88 -1.40 -6.05
N LEU A 99 8.59 -0.86 -4.87
CA LEU A 99 9.12 -1.35 -3.60
C LEU A 99 8.66 -2.78 -3.30
N ALA A 100 7.36 -3.08 -3.49
CA ALA A 100 6.83 -4.42 -3.27
C ALA A 100 7.58 -5.49 -4.07
N ILE A 101 7.74 -5.27 -5.39
CA ILE A 101 8.39 -6.27 -6.26
C ILE A 101 9.89 -6.34 -6.01
N GLN A 102 10.56 -5.23 -5.73
CA GLN A 102 12.00 -5.20 -5.46
C GLN A 102 12.34 -5.94 -4.17
N VAL A 103 11.61 -5.67 -3.09
CA VAL A 103 11.79 -6.39 -1.82
C VAL A 103 11.53 -7.87 -1.98
N GLN A 104 10.44 -8.25 -2.66
CA GLN A 104 10.16 -9.67 -2.88
C GLN A 104 11.24 -10.37 -3.70
N ARG A 105 11.78 -9.72 -4.73
CA ARG A 105 12.89 -10.27 -5.53
C ARG A 105 14.17 -10.39 -4.70
N ALA A 106 14.45 -9.41 -3.84
CA ALA A 106 15.60 -9.44 -2.94
C ALA A 106 15.50 -10.61 -1.96
N LEU A 107 14.35 -10.79 -1.30
CA LEU A 107 14.08 -11.92 -0.42
C LEU A 107 14.21 -13.27 -1.13
N GLN A 108 13.71 -13.39 -2.37
CA GLN A 108 13.86 -14.62 -3.15
C GLN A 108 15.33 -14.94 -3.46
N ASN A 109 16.12 -13.91 -3.78
CA ASN A 109 17.54 -14.07 -4.04
C ASN A 109 18.31 -14.47 -2.78
N GLU A 110 18.01 -13.86 -1.64
CA GLU A 110 18.63 -14.19 -0.35
C GLU A 110 18.41 -15.66 0.05
N HIS A 111 17.20 -16.20 -0.15
CA HIS A 111 16.88 -17.60 0.15
C HIS A 111 17.34 -18.59 -0.93
N GLY A 112 17.65 -18.12 -2.15
CA GLY A 112 17.96 -18.97 -3.30
C GLY A 112 19.36 -19.61 -3.28
N GLY A 113 20.27 -19.11 -2.42
CA GLY A 113 21.59 -19.72 -2.18
C GLY A 113 22.56 -19.71 -3.39
N GLY A 114 22.26 -18.98 -4.46
CA GLY A 114 23.06 -18.96 -5.69
C GLY A 114 22.71 -17.81 -6.64
N LEU A 115 23.40 -17.73 -7.78
CA LEU A 115 23.17 -16.68 -8.79
C LEU A 115 21.72 -16.79 -9.32
N PRO A 116 20.93 -15.70 -9.30
CA PRO A 116 19.56 -15.73 -9.79
C PRO A 116 19.54 -15.91 -11.31
N THR A 117 18.99 -17.02 -11.78
CA THR A 117 18.83 -17.32 -13.21
C THR A 117 17.45 -16.95 -13.75
N VAL A 118 16.48 -16.71 -12.87
CA VAL A 118 15.10 -16.37 -13.21
C VAL A 118 14.59 -15.26 -12.29
N VAL A 119 13.98 -14.23 -12.88
CA VAL A 119 13.22 -13.23 -12.14
C VAL A 119 11.77 -13.70 -12.04
N ALA A 120 11.41 -14.36 -10.93
CA ALA A 120 10.10 -15.00 -10.77
C ALA A 120 8.95 -13.99 -10.72
N ARG A 121 9.06 -12.95 -9.88
CA ARG A 121 8.00 -11.94 -9.76
C ARG A 121 8.00 -10.93 -10.89
N LYS A 122 6.83 -10.66 -11.47
CA LYS A 122 6.63 -9.82 -12.64
C LYS A 122 5.91 -8.52 -12.29
N THR A 123 6.16 -7.48 -13.07
CA THR A 123 5.54 -6.15 -12.91
C THR A 123 4.02 -6.20 -13.07
N ALA A 124 3.51 -7.13 -13.89
CA ALA A 124 2.08 -7.39 -14.01
C ALA A 124 1.41 -7.81 -12.67
N GLU A 125 2.12 -8.50 -11.77
CA GLU A 125 1.57 -8.88 -10.47
C GLU A 125 1.32 -7.64 -9.59
N VAL A 126 2.26 -6.70 -9.54
CA VAL A 126 2.09 -5.46 -8.76
C VAL A 126 1.11 -4.48 -9.41
N LEU A 127 1.05 -4.43 -10.74
CA LEU A 127 0.01 -3.66 -11.45
C LEU A 127 -1.38 -4.23 -11.13
N HIS A 128 -1.54 -5.56 -11.16
CA HIS A 128 -2.77 -6.21 -10.71
C HIS A 128 -3.08 -5.87 -9.24
N MET A 129 -2.12 -5.98 -8.33
CA MET A 129 -2.33 -5.60 -6.92
C MET A 129 -2.72 -4.14 -6.74
N GLY A 130 -2.24 -3.24 -7.61
CA GLY A 130 -2.58 -1.82 -7.61
C GLY A 130 -3.93 -1.46 -8.22
N THR A 131 -4.55 -2.38 -8.96
CA THR A 131 -5.78 -2.15 -9.73
C THR A 131 -6.86 -3.15 -9.33
N LEU A 132 -7.06 -4.21 -10.11
CA LEU A 132 -8.07 -5.25 -9.85
C LEU A 132 -7.94 -5.88 -8.47
N GLY A 133 -6.72 -6.07 -7.96
CA GLY A 133 -6.46 -6.59 -6.62
C GLY A 133 -7.05 -5.70 -5.53
N GLY A 134 -6.86 -4.38 -5.63
CA GLY A 134 -7.47 -3.41 -4.73
C GLY A 134 -8.99 -3.40 -4.85
N ALA A 135 -9.51 -3.44 -6.08
CA ALA A 135 -10.95 -3.53 -6.33
C ALA A 135 -11.57 -4.77 -5.68
N ARG A 136 -10.91 -5.94 -5.76
CA ARG A 136 -11.36 -7.19 -5.11
C ARG A 136 -11.32 -7.11 -3.60
N VAL A 137 -10.25 -6.56 -3.02
CA VAL A 137 -10.12 -6.35 -1.56
C VAL A 137 -11.24 -5.44 -1.05
N LEU A 138 -11.67 -4.46 -1.85
CA LEU A 138 -12.76 -3.54 -1.52
C LEU A 138 -14.14 -4.02 -1.98
N GLN A 139 -14.26 -5.21 -2.58
CA GLN A 139 -15.50 -5.75 -3.15
C GLN A 139 -16.13 -4.86 -4.25
N LEU A 140 -15.31 -4.10 -4.96
CA LEU A 140 -15.67 -3.19 -6.06
C LEU A 140 -15.24 -3.70 -7.44
N ASP A 141 -14.76 -4.93 -7.56
CA ASP A 141 -14.24 -5.48 -8.81
C ASP A 141 -15.30 -5.65 -9.90
N HIS A 142 -16.58 -5.69 -9.52
CA HIS A 142 -17.70 -5.62 -10.46
C HIS A 142 -17.90 -4.21 -11.07
N LEU A 143 -17.29 -3.16 -10.50
CA LEU A 143 -17.42 -1.77 -10.94
C LEU A 143 -16.13 -1.21 -11.54
N VAL A 144 -14.95 -1.56 -11.00
CA VAL A 144 -13.67 -0.91 -11.32
C VAL A 144 -12.49 -1.92 -11.36
N GLY A 145 -11.30 -1.42 -11.66
CA GLY A 145 -10.03 -2.18 -11.54
C GLY A 145 -9.56 -2.87 -12.82
N THR A 146 -10.41 -2.95 -13.85
CA THR A 146 -10.06 -3.43 -15.20
C THR A 146 -10.80 -2.64 -16.27
N LEU A 147 -10.28 -2.69 -17.50
CA LEU A 147 -10.90 -2.09 -18.68
C LEU A 147 -11.79 -3.14 -19.37
N GLU A 148 -13.02 -3.26 -18.89
CA GLU A 148 -14.02 -4.21 -19.39
C GLU A 148 -15.35 -3.50 -19.65
N VAL A 149 -16.06 -3.90 -20.70
CA VAL A 149 -17.39 -3.35 -21.00
C VAL A 149 -18.33 -3.58 -19.81
N GLY A 150 -19.02 -2.52 -19.38
CA GLY A 150 -19.93 -2.54 -18.24
C GLY A 150 -19.34 -2.02 -16.92
N LYS A 151 -18.01 -1.86 -16.83
CA LYS A 151 -17.35 -1.21 -15.69
C LYS A 151 -17.26 0.30 -15.86
N LYS A 152 -16.99 1.02 -14.77
CA LYS A 152 -16.76 2.47 -14.78
C LYS A 152 -15.54 2.82 -15.62
N ALA A 153 -15.61 3.95 -16.31
CA ALA A 153 -14.50 4.49 -17.08
C ALA A 153 -13.47 5.19 -16.18
N ASP A 154 -12.78 4.38 -15.37
CA ASP A 154 -11.68 4.80 -14.50
C ASP A 154 -10.35 4.50 -15.20
N LEU A 155 -9.68 5.54 -15.70
CA LEU A 155 -8.50 5.44 -16.57
C LEU A 155 -7.39 6.36 -16.07
N ALA A 156 -6.15 5.88 -16.17
CA ALA A 156 -4.95 6.69 -16.05
C ALA A 156 -4.11 6.53 -17.32
N LEU A 157 -3.82 7.64 -17.99
CA LEU A 157 -2.91 7.68 -19.13
C LEU A 157 -1.54 8.13 -18.62
N VAL A 158 -0.52 7.37 -18.95
CA VAL A 158 0.86 7.61 -18.52
C VAL A 158 1.67 8.06 -19.74
N ALA A 159 2.29 9.24 -19.64
CA ALA A 159 3.21 9.75 -20.64
C ALA A 159 4.53 8.97 -20.57
N CYS A 160 5.03 8.54 -21.72
CA CYS A 160 6.24 7.74 -21.86
C CYS A 160 7.08 8.19 -23.07
N ASP A 161 7.22 9.50 -23.24
CA ASP A 161 7.87 10.17 -24.38
C ASP A 161 9.07 11.04 -23.99
N ASP A 162 9.59 10.85 -22.76
CA ASP A 162 10.74 11.58 -22.23
C ASP A 162 12.00 10.72 -22.08
N LEU A 163 13.07 11.35 -21.60
CA LEU A 163 14.37 10.70 -21.39
C LEU A 163 14.36 9.64 -20.27
N GLU A 164 13.41 9.70 -19.35
CA GLU A 164 13.30 8.74 -18.23
C GLU A 164 12.58 7.46 -18.66
N THR A 165 11.70 7.57 -19.65
CA THR A 165 10.77 6.49 -20.06
C THR A 165 11.10 5.85 -21.41
N LEU A 166 11.84 6.52 -22.30
CA LEU A 166 12.21 6.00 -23.62
C LEU A 166 13.49 5.13 -23.59
N PRO A 167 13.55 4.05 -24.40
CA PRO A 167 12.47 3.47 -25.20
C PRO A 167 11.54 2.59 -24.35
N VAL A 168 10.24 2.56 -24.70
CA VAL A 168 9.27 1.68 -24.04
C VAL A 168 9.28 0.29 -24.70
N THR A 169 10.03 -0.65 -24.13
CA THR A 169 10.08 -2.05 -24.60
C THR A 169 9.09 -2.97 -23.88
N ASP A 170 8.80 -2.69 -22.60
CA ASP A 170 7.76 -3.33 -21.80
C ASP A 170 6.92 -2.22 -21.15
N PRO A 171 5.69 -1.96 -21.61
CA PRO A 171 4.85 -0.89 -21.05
C PRO A 171 4.51 -1.06 -19.57
N VAL A 172 4.31 -2.30 -19.09
CA VAL A 172 4.02 -2.55 -17.68
C VAL A 172 5.28 -2.37 -16.85
N GLY A 173 6.42 -2.83 -17.37
CA GLY A 173 7.75 -2.55 -16.84
C GLY A 173 8.01 -1.05 -16.72
N ALA A 174 7.74 -0.27 -17.77
CA ALA A 174 7.91 1.17 -17.79
C ALA A 174 7.06 1.85 -16.71
N VAL A 175 5.76 1.54 -16.62
CA VAL A 175 4.88 2.07 -15.56
C VAL A 175 5.44 1.77 -14.18
N VAL A 176 5.83 0.53 -13.89
CA VAL A 176 6.26 0.16 -12.54
C VAL A 176 7.66 0.70 -12.18
N PHE A 177 8.61 0.66 -13.10
CA PHE A 177 10.02 0.97 -12.79
C PHE A 177 10.48 2.35 -13.21
N HIS A 178 9.92 2.92 -14.28
CA HIS A 178 10.47 4.11 -14.93
C HIS A 178 9.57 5.35 -14.80
N THR A 179 8.43 5.24 -14.10
CA THR A 179 7.50 6.36 -13.96
C THR A 179 7.31 6.80 -12.50
N SER A 180 6.61 7.91 -12.35
CA SER A 180 6.26 8.59 -11.10
C SER A 180 4.91 9.29 -11.28
N PRO A 181 4.31 9.87 -10.21
CA PRO A 181 3.04 10.59 -10.32
C PRO A 181 3.07 11.78 -11.31
N ALA A 182 4.27 12.30 -11.62
CA ALA A 182 4.47 13.35 -12.62
C ALA A 182 4.15 12.87 -14.05
N HIS A 183 4.42 11.60 -14.34
CA HIS A 183 4.20 11.00 -15.66
C HIS A 183 2.73 10.63 -15.93
N ILE A 184 1.87 10.64 -14.91
CA ILE A 184 0.43 10.42 -15.12
C ILE A 184 -0.13 11.67 -15.81
N ASP A 185 -0.36 11.63 -17.11
CA ASP A 185 -0.81 12.81 -17.86
C ASP A 185 -2.29 13.11 -17.60
N THR A 186 -3.13 12.09 -17.81
CA THR A 186 -4.58 12.22 -17.78
C THR A 186 -5.18 11.20 -16.82
N VAL A 187 -6.15 11.64 -16.03
CA VAL A 187 -6.92 10.78 -15.11
C VAL A 187 -8.40 11.01 -15.39
N ILE A 188 -9.13 9.93 -15.64
CA ILE A 188 -10.57 9.90 -15.88
C ILE A 188 -11.19 9.07 -14.76
N VAL A 189 -12.22 9.59 -14.11
CA VAL A 189 -12.96 8.90 -13.05
C VAL A 189 -14.43 8.90 -13.44
N ASP A 190 -14.99 7.72 -13.62
CA ASP A 190 -16.38 7.50 -14.05
C ASP A 190 -16.71 8.29 -15.33
N GLY A 191 -15.76 8.31 -16.28
CA GLY A 191 -15.89 9.05 -17.55
C GLY A 191 -15.63 10.55 -17.45
N VAL A 192 -15.35 11.10 -16.26
CA VAL A 192 -15.06 12.53 -16.05
C VAL A 192 -13.56 12.76 -15.93
N VAL A 193 -13.01 13.62 -16.80
CA VAL A 193 -11.59 14.01 -16.74
C VAL A 193 -11.32 14.82 -15.46
N ARG A 194 -10.38 14.34 -14.63
CA ARG A 194 -9.94 14.97 -13.37
C ARG A 194 -8.51 15.53 -13.44
N LYS A 195 -7.67 14.97 -14.31
CA LYS A 195 -6.32 15.44 -14.64
C LYS A 195 -6.15 15.42 -16.16
N SER A 196 -5.48 16.40 -16.74
CA SER A 196 -5.13 16.46 -18.16
C SER A 196 -3.86 17.28 -18.36
N GLY A 197 -2.96 16.87 -19.26
CA GLY A 197 -1.71 17.61 -19.51
C GLY A 197 -0.82 17.68 -18.27
N GLY A 198 -0.83 16.63 -17.44
CA GLY A 198 -0.10 16.59 -16.17
C GLY A 198 -0.70 17.46 -15.04
N LYS A 199 -1.83 18.15 -15.26
CA LYS A 199 -2.43 19.09 -14.29
C LYS A 199 -3.84 18.69 -13.87
N LEU A 200 -4.19 18.95 -12.61
CA LEU A 200 -5.56 18.77 -12.13
C LEU A 200 -6.49 19.78 -12.84
N VAL A 201 -7.70 19.32 -13.18
CA VAL A 201 -8.75 20.18 -13.78
C VAL A 201 -9.36 21.12 -12.74
N ALA A 202 -9.34 20.74 -11.46
CA ALA A 202 -9.86 21.54 -10.37
C ALA A 202 -8.92 22.72 -10.02
N ASP A 203 -9.50 23.87 -9.67
CA ASP A 203 -8.75 24.96 -9.04
C ASP A 203 -8.32 24.56 -7.63
N THR A 204 -7.00 24.58 -7.40
CA THR A 204 -6.39 24.18 -6.12
C THR A 204 -5.80 25.35 -5.35
N SER A 205 -5.95 26.59 -5.82
CA SER A 205 -5.37 27.79 -5.19
C SER A 205 -5.75 27.91 -3.71
N LYS A 206 -7.06 27.98 -3.42
CA LYS A 206 -7.58 28.03 -2.06
C LYS A 206 -7.14 26.84 -1.21
N LEU A 207 -7.13 25.63 -1.79
CA LEU A 207 -6.72 24.42 -1.08
C LEU A 207 -5.24 24.49 -0.67
N ARG A 208 -4.36 25.00 -1.54
CA ARG A 208 -2.93 25.19 -1.25
C ARG A 208 -2.71 26.19 -0.13
N ASP A 209 -3.44 27.29 -0.15
CA ASP A 209 -3.40 28.31 0.91
C ASP A 209 -3.90 27.73 2.25
N ASP A 210 -5.00 26.99 2.21
CA ASP A 210 -5.58 26.34 3.40
C ASP A 210 -4.63 25.28 3.99
N ILE A 211 -4.00 24.44 3.15
CA ILE A 211 -3.00 23.46 3.60
C ILE A 211 -1.82 24.16 4.28
N SER A 212 -1.29 25.21 3.65
CA SER A 212 -0.11 25.92 4.17
C SER A 212 -0.42 26.62 5.49
N ARG A 213 -1.56 27.32 5.56
CA ARG A 213 -2.00 28.03 6.77
C ARG A 213 -2.28 27.07 7.92
N ARG A 214 -3.10 26.02 7.69
CA ARG A 214 -3.44 25.05 8.74
C ARG A 214 -2.25 24.21 9.17
N GLY A 215 -1.33 23.89 8.25
CA GLY A 215 -0.08 23.22 8.59
C GLY A 215 0.76 24.06 9.56
N ALA A 216 0.88 25.36 9.32
CA ALA A 216 1.57 26.27 10.24
C ALA A 216 0.87 26.37 11.61
N GLU A 217 -0.46 26.48 11.64
CA GLU A 217 -1.26 26.51 12.87
C GLU A 217 -1.09 25.23 13.70
N LEU A 218 -1.18 24.06 13.06
CA LEU A 218 -1.01 22.77 13.72
C LEU A 218 0.41 22.59 14.26
N ASN A 219 1.44 23.02 13.51
CA ASN A 219 2.82 22.96 13.96
C ASN A 219 3.06 23.89 15.17
N ALA A 220 2.50 25.09 15.16
CA ALA A 220 2.58 26.01 16.29
C ALA A 220 1.89 25.44 17.53
N LEU A 221 0.70 24.84 17.37
CA LEU A 221 0.00 24.17 18.47
C LEU A 221 0.79 22.98 18.99
N ALA A 222 1.28 22.10 18.12
CA ALA A 222 2.05 20.91 18.50
C ALA A 222 3.32 21.29 19.28
N ALA A 223 3.98 22.40 18.94
CA ALA A 223 5.15 22.90 19.66
C ALA A 223 4.85 23.32 21.12
N THR A 224 3.58 23.55 21.47
CA THR A 224 3.17 23.84 22.85
C THR A 224 2.84 22.61 23.68
N CYS A 225 2.71 21.43 23.05
CA CYS A 225 2.35 20.20 23.73
C CYS A 225 3.59 19.55 24.38
N ASP A 226 3.58 19.39 25.71
CA ASP A 226 4.57 18.53 26.39
C ASP A 226 4.15 17.05 26.24
N LEU A 227 4.89 16.32 25.40
CA LEU A 227 4.67 14.90 25.15
C LEU A 227 5.55 13.99 26.02
N THR A 228 6.30 14.54 26.98
CA THR A 228 7.30 13.78 27.76
C THR A 228 6.65 12.63 28.52
N GLU A 229 5.59 12.90 29.29
CA GLU A 229 4.87 11.88 30.05
C GLU A 229 4.25 10.82 29.12
N ALA A 230 3.59 11.27 28.05
CA ALA A 230 2.99 10.38 27.06
C ALA A 230 4.04 9.46 26.41
N ARG A 231 5.23 10.00 26.11
CA ARG A 231 6.35 9.24 25.53
C ARG A 231 6.89 8.22 26.51
N VAL A 232 7.09 8.58 27.78
CA VAL A 232 7.52 7.64 28.83
C VAL A 232 6.51 6.51 28.96
N ARG A 233 5.22 6.86 29.03
CA ARG A 233 4.12 5.89 29.12
C ARG A 233 4.09 4.93 27.93
N TRP A 234 4.26 5.46 26.72
CA TRP A 234 4.32 4.66 25.50
C TRP A 234 5.53 3.71 25.47
N LEU A 235 6.71 4.20 25.84
CA LEU A 235 7.92 3.38 25.87
C LEU A 235 7.82 2.24 26.89
N LYS A 236 7.25 2.50 28.08
CA LYS A 236 6.95 1.46 29.07
C LYS A 236 6.04 0.39 28.49
N LEU A 237 4.94 0.80 27.84
CA LEU A 237 3.98 -0.12 27.23
C LEU A 237 4.64 -1.00 26.13
N LEU A 238 5.48 -0.41 25.28
CA LEU A 238 6.21 -1.15 24.24
C LEU A 238 7.21 -2.16 24.82
N ARG A 239 7.85 -1.82 25.95
CA ARG A 239 8.77 -2.71 26.67
C ARG A 239 8.05 -3.76 27.51
N GLY A 240 6.74 -3.62 27.72
CA GLY A 240 5.96 -4.48 28.62
C GLY A 240 6.23 -4.17 30.10
N GLU A 241 6.67 -2.95 30.41
CA GLU A 241 6.86 -2.47 31.77
C GLU A 241 5.52 -2.01 32.38
N PRO A 242 5.35 -2.06 33.72
CA PRO A 242 4.19 -1.48 34.37
C PRO A 242 4.07 0.02 34.10
N LEU A 243 2.84 0.50 33.88
CA LEU A 243 2.53 1.92 33.65
C LEU A 243 2.78 2.74 34.92
#